data_AF-A0AAJ1K0Z9-F1
#
_entry.id   AF-A0AAJ1K0Z9-F1
#
_cell.length_a   1.000
_cell.length_b   1.000
_cell.length_c   1.000
_cell.angle_alpha   90.00
_cell.angle_beta   90.00
_cell.angle_gamma   90.00
#
_symmetry.space_group_name_H-M   'P 1'
#
loop_
_entity.id
_entity.type
_entity.pdbx_description
1 polymer ?
#
loop_
_entity_poly.entity_id
_entity_poly.type
_entity_poly.pdbx_seq_one_letter_code
_entity_poly.pdbx_strand_id
1 'polypeptide(L)'
;MNELNKSIGENIYVKLIGEKRFKGVLIDVGNDIVVLYNGQDYVYISLYHVQYYKFLRPHDEEISKPDVDSVIKRESPSISLRKVLSTSKGIFTEIYVAGNAPIHGYVTSVMNDYIVFYSPVYKTVYISLKHLKWLIPYKENQVPYALNKNELPVNPLNITLARTFEEQLIKMSGKIMVFDLGEEYNKIGKMAKIDEGHIEILKARDAKMYVNIQHVKSVHCP
;
A
#
# COMPACT_ATOMS: atom_id res chain seq x y z
N MET A 1 7.48 24.24 -10.17
CA MET A 1 8.46 23.15 -9.94
C MET A 1 8.76 23.13 -8.44
N ASN A 2 8.32 22.09 -7.73
CA ASN A 2 8.38 22.03 -6.25
C ASN A 2 9.83 21.89 -5.75
N GLU A 3 10.17 22.40 -4.57
CA GLU A 3 11.53 22.39 -3.99
C GLU A 3 12.11 20.96 -3.89
N LEU A 4 11.27 19.96 -3.63
CA LEU A 4 11.65 18.55 -3.67
C LEU A 4 12.24 18.12 -5.03
N ASN A 5 11.68 18.57 -6.14
CA ASN A 5 12.18 18.19 -7.47
C ASN A 5 13.58 18.77 -7.75
N LYS A 6 13.92 19.92 -7.15
CA LYS A 6 15.23 20.55 -7.31
C LYS A 6 16.31 19.90 -6.45
N SER A 7 15.90 19.15 -5.42
CA SER A 7 16.77 18.64 -4.36
C SER A 7 16.96 17.11 -4.47
N ILE A 8 16.73 16.53 -5.66
CA ILE A 8 16.98 15.12 -5.91
C ILE A 8 18.47 14.83 -5.70
N GLY A 9 18.75 13.75 -4.96
CA GLY A 9 20.09 13.34 -4.55
C GLY A 9 20.52 13.87 -3.18
N GLU A 10 19.74 14.75 -2.55
CA GLU A 10 20.02 15.24 -1.19
C GLU A 10 19.47 14.30 -0.11
N ASN A 11 20.11 14.32 1.07
CA ASN A 11 19.62 13.64 2.24
C ASN A 11 18.41 14.40 2.83
N ILE A 12 17.31 13.70 3.04
CA ILE A 12 16.06 14.27 3.51
C ILE A 12 15.49 13.44 4.66
N TYR A 13 14.82 14.12 5.58
CA TYR A 13 13.97 13.52 6.60
C TYR A 13 12.51 13.77 6.25
N VAL A 14 11.69 12.74 6.32
CA VAL A 14 10.25 12.78 6.05
C VAL A 14 9.48 12.26 7.25
N LYS A 15 8.51 13.05 7.73
CA LYS A 15 7.58 12.67 8.80
C LYS A 15 6.22 12.33 8.20
N LEU A 16 5.68 11.17 8.57
CA LEU A 16 4.33 10.76 8.23
C LEU A 16 3.34 10.92 9.39
N ILE A 17 2.06 10.92 9.05
CA ILE A 17 0.97 10.77 10.00
C ILE A 17 1.09 9.42 10.75
N GLY A 18 0.96 9.46 12.08
CA GLY A 18 1.08 8.26 12.93
C GLY A 18 2.51 7.97 13.40
N GLU A 19 3.27 9.01 13.67
CA GLU A 19 4.62 8.98 14.27
C GLU A 19 5.77 8.33 13.46
N LYS A 20 5.50 7.76 12.28
CA LYS A 20 6.53 7.15 11.41
C LYS A 20 7.43 8.18 10.73
N ARG A 21 8.72 7.85 10.63
CA ARG A 21 9.80 8.76 10.17
C ARG A 21 10.71 8.01 9.22
N PHE A 22 11.12 8.68 8.15
CA PHE A 22 12.11 8.18 7.21
C PHE A 22 13.27 9.17 7.09
N LYS A 23 14.47 8.64 6.97
CA LYS A 23 15.67 9.36 6.55
C LYS A 23 16.24 8.63 5.34
N GLY A 24 16.75 9.36 4.36
CA GLY A 24 17.31 8.77 3.17
C GLY A 24 17.70 9.78 2.13
N VAL A 25 18.33 9.29 1.06
CA VAL A 25 18.59 10.07 -0.14
C VAL A 25 17.29 10.21 -0.94
N LEU A 26 16.95 11.43 -1.34
CA LEU A 26 15.83 11.70 -2.23
C LEU A 26 16.13 11.19 -3.64
N ILE A 27 15.43 10.15 -4.09
CA ILE A 27 15.70 9.49 -5.38
C ILE A 27 14.85 10.07 -6.50
N ASP A 28 13.55 10.25 -6.27
CA ASP A 28 12.61 10.76 -7.27
C ASP A 28 11.38 11.36 -6.60
N VAL A 29 10.68 12.24 -7.32
CA VAL A 29 9.51 12.96 -6.80
C VAL A 29 8.44 13.06 -7.88
N GLY A 30 7.23 12.67 -7.51
CA GLY A 30 6.02 12.86 -8.31
C GLY A 30 5.08 13.88 -7.67
N ASN A 31 3.90 14.05 -8.27
CA ASN A 31 2.87 14.92 -7.72
C ASN A 31 2.18 14.31 -6.47
N ASP A 32 2.19 12.99 -6.35
CA ASP A 32 1.51 12.22 -5.30
C ASP A 32 2.44 11.25 -4.55
N ILE A 33 3.73 11.22 -4.89
CA ILE A 33 4.69 10.25 -4.35
C ILE A 33 6.09 10.87 -4.17
N VAL A 34 6.83 10.40 -3.17
CA VAL A 34 8.27 10.65 -2.99
C VAL A 34 9.00 9.32 -2.83
N VAL A 35 10.16 9.17 -3.46
CA VAL A 35 10.99 7.96 -3.37
C VAL A 35 12.27 8.29 -2.63
N LEU A 36 12.53 7.54 -1.56
CA LEU A 36 13.75 7.64 -0.77
C LEU A 36 14.56 6.35 -0.89
N TYR A 37 15.88 6.45 -0.76
CA TYR A 37 16.73 5.32 -0.42
C TYR A 37 17.21 5.49 1.02
N ASN A 38 16.82 4.57 1.91
CA ASN A 38 17.10 4.69 3.35
C ASN A 38 18.47 4.13 3.78
N GLY A 39 19.35 3.81 2.82
CA GLY A 39 20.63 3.13 3.06
C GLY A 39 20.56 1.61 2.92
N GLN A 40 19.35 1.05 2.83
CA GLN A 40 19.15 -0.39 2.65
C GLN A 40 18.20 -0.69 1.50
N ASP A 41 17.05 0.00 1.47
CA ASP A 41 15.92 -0.27 0.60
C ASP A 41 15.37 1.02 -0.01
N TYR A 42 14.72 0.87 -1.18
CA TYR A 42 13.93 1.94 -1.78
C TYR A 42 12.55 2.01 -1.11
N VAL A 43 12.19 3.19 -0.62
CA VAL A 43 10.93 3.45 0.06
C VAL A 43 10.10 4.42 -0.77
N TYR A 44 8.95 3.96 -1.25
CA TYR A 44 8.02 4.72 -2.07
C TYR A 44 6.88 5.21 -1.19
N ILE A 45 6.84 6.51 -0.93
CA ILE A 45 5.97 7.13 0.09
C ILE A 45 4.91 7.98 -0.59
N SER A 46 3.64 7.77 -0.25
CA SER A 46 2.54 8.62 -0.69
C SER A 46 2.63 9.99 -0.03
N LEU A 47 2.66 11.06 -0.84
CA LEU A 47 2.72 12.44 -0.36
C LEU A 47 1.48 12.83 0.46
N TYR A 48 0.35 12.15 0.24
CA TYR A 48 -0.89 12.38 0.99
C TYR A 48 -0.72 12.16 2.50
N HIS A 49 0.23 11.31 2.90
CA HIS A 49 0.47 10.98 4.31
C HIS A 49 1.67 11.73 4.91
N VAL A 50 2.37 12.56 4.13
CA VAL A 50 3.52 13.36 4.59
C VAL A 50 3.02 14.57 5.36
N GLN A 51 3.42 14.68 6.63
CA GLN A 51 3.13 15.85 7.46
C GLN A 51 4.10 16.99 7.16
N TYR A 52 5.40 16.68 7.14
CA TYR A 52 6.45 17.62 6.78
C TYR A 52 7.72 16.87 6.37
N TYR A 53 8.62 17.57 5.69
CA TYR A 53 9.95 17.11 5.35
C TYR A 53 10.99 18.20 5.65
N LYS A 54 12.25 17.81 5.80
CA LYS A 54 13.38 18.74 5.91
C LYS A 54 14.61 18.15 5.23
N PHE A 55 15.39 18.99 4.57
CA PHE A 55 16.72 18.62 4.07
C PHE A 55 17.71 18.53 5.24
N LEU A 56 18.55 17.51 5.22
CA LEU A 56 19.55 17.25 6.23
C LEU A 56 20.86 17.93 5.83
N ARG A 57 21.62 18.39 6.82
CA ARG A 57 22.92 19.03 6.54
C ARG A 57 23.97 17.94 6.28
N PRO A 58 25.05 18.23 5.55
CA PRO A 58 26.09 17.25 5.23
C PRO A 58 26.79 16.59 6.44
N HIS A 59 26.60 17.11 7.65
CA HIS A 59 27.17 16.52 8.89
C HIS A 59 26.15 15.67 9.68
N ASP A 60 24.89 15.61 9.23
CA ASP A 60 23.87 14.76 9.80
C ASP A 60 23.90 13.40 9.07
N GLU A 61 24.37 12.32 9.74
CA GLU A 61 24.28 10.90 9.31
C GLU A 61 24.13 10.70 7.79
N GLU A 62 25.23 10.85 7.04
CA GLU A 62 25.20 10.84 5.58
C GLU A 62 24.88 9.43 5.06
N ILE A 63 23.70 9.27 4.44
CA ILE A 63 23.33 8.03 3.76
C ILE A 63 23.89 8.09 2.35
N SER A 64 24.69 7.09 1.98
CA SER A 64 25.24 6.96 0.63
C SER A 64 24.14 6.70 -0.40
N LYS A 65 24.37 7.15 -1.62
CA LYS A 65 23.50 6.83 -2.75
C LYS A 65 23.50 5.32 -3.00
N PRO A 66 22.38 4.75 -3.48
CA PRO A 66 22.32 3.33 -3.78
C PRO A 66 23.28 2.98 -4.93
N ASP A 67 24.00 1.87 -4.77
CA ASP A 67 24.88 1.32 -5.81
C ASP A 67 24.10 0.57 -6.92
N VAL A 68 22.88 0.15 -6.61
CA VAL A 68 22.01 -0.63 -7.50
C VAL A 68 20.66 0.04 -7.65
N ASP A 69 20.18 0.15 -8.88
CA ASP A 69 18.85 0.67 -9.19
C ASP A 69 17.73 -0.15 -8.54
N SER A 70 16.59 0.50 -8.32
CA SER A 70 15.38 -0.19 -7.86
C SER A 70 14.91 -1.27 -8.86
N VAL A 71 14.26 -2.29 -8.30
CA VAL A 71 13.58 -3.35 -9.07
C VAL A 71 12.38 -2.79 -9.83
N ILE A 72 11.71 -1.76 -9.28
CA ILE A 72 10.66 -1.03 -9.99
C ILE A 72 11.32 -0.09 -11.00
N LYS A 73 11.26 -0.46 -12.28
CA LYS A 73 11.91 0.30 -13.36
C LYS A 73 11.17 1.60 -13.66
N ARG A 74 11.92 2.66 -13.96
CA ARG A 74 11.36 3.95 -14.36
C ARG A 74 10.97 3.88 -15.85
N GLU A 75 9.67 3.84 -16.11
CA GLU A 75 9.13 3.79 -17.48
C GLU A 75 8.89 5.18 -18.10
N SER A 76 8.88 6.25 -17.29
CA SER A 76 8.60 7.59 -17.79
C SER A 76 9.31 8.69 -16.98
N PRO A 77 9.48 9.90 -17.55
CA PRO A 77 10.14 11.00 -16.86
C PRO A 77 9.41 11.42 -15.57
N SER A 78 8.09 11.24 -15.50
CA SER A 78 7.28 11.56 -14.32
C SER A 78 6.80 10.31 -13.58
N ILE A 79 7.02 10.28 -12.28
CA ILE A 79 6.54 9.21 -11.41
C ILE A 79 5.19 9.59 -10.76
N SER A 80 4.37 8.58 -10.50
CA SER A 80 3.17 8.72 -9.64
C SER A 80 2.92 7.42 -8.89
N LEU A 81 2.16 7.49 -7.79
CA LEU A 81 1.83 6.31 -6.98
C LEU A 81 1.15 5.22 -7.83
N ARG A 82 0.19 5.60 -8.68
CA ARG A 82 -0.48 4.67 -9.59
C ARG A 82 0.48 4.00 -10.58
N LYS A 83 1.44 4.75 -11.15
CA LYS A 83 2.43 4.20 -12.08
C LYS A 83 3.34 3.21 -11.38
N VAL A 84 3.87 3.58 -10.21
CA VAL A 84 4.71 2.72 -9.37
C VAL A 84 3.99 1.41 -9.04
N LEU A 85 2.73 1.48 -8.60
CA LEU A 85 1.94 0.29 -8.31
C LEU A 85 1.65 -0.58 -9.54
N SER A 86 1.55 0.04 -10.72
CA SER A 86 1.30 -0.68 -11.96
C SER A 86 2.55 -1.41 -12.43
N THR A 87 3.72 -0.77 -12.36
CA THR A 87 5.02 -1.37 -12.68
C THR A 87 5.48 -2.37 -11.62
N SER A 88 5.02 -2.25 -10.37
CA SER A 88 5.35 -3.19 -9.29
C SER A 88 4.51 -4.49 -9.30
N LYS A 89 3.63 -4.68 -10.28
CA LYS A 89 2.84 -5.91 -10.38
C LYS A 89 3.75 -7.13 -10.49
N GLY A 90 3.49 -8.14 -9.67
CA GLY A 90 4.30 -9.36 -9.59
C GLY A 90 5.66 -9.20 -8.90
N ILE A 91 6.04 -7.99 -8.46
CA ILE A 91 7.22 -7.77 -7.61
C ILE A 91 6.81 -7.96 -6.15
N PHE A 92 7.53 -8.81 -5.42
CA PHE A 92 7.23 -9.01 -3.99
C PHE A 92 7.53 -7.72 -3.23
N THR A 93 6.55 -7.26 -2.47
CA THR A 93 6.50 -5.91 -1.93
C THR A 93 5.96 -5.97 -0.52
N GLU A 94 6.55 -5.18 0.36
CA GLU A 94 5.99 -4.81 1.65
C GLU A 94 5.17 -3.53 1.50
N ILE A 95 3.93 -3.52 1.97
CA ILE A 95 3.07 -2.34 1.94
C ILE A 95 2.58 -1.97 3.34
N TYR A 96 2.43 -0.67 3.57
CA TYR A 96 1.82 -0.15 4.79
C TYR A 96 0.58 0.65 4.44
N VAL A 97 -0.54 0.22 5.00
CA VAL A 97 -1.85 0.82 4.77
C VAL A 97 -2.22 1.63 6.02
N ALA A 98 -2.91 1.04 6.98
CA ALA A 98 -3.00 1.59 8.33
C ALA A 98 -3.02 0.48 9.37
N GLY A 99 -2.47 0.80 10.54
CA GLY A 99 -2.02 -0.17 11.53
C GLY A 99 -0.53 -0.06 11.83
N ASN A 100 -0.02 -0.97 12.66
CA ASN A 100 1.38 -1.03 13.06
C ASN A 100 2.22 -2.06 12.28
N ALA A 101 1.58 -2.94 11.50
CA ALA A 101 2.25 -4.03 10.81
C ALA A 101 2.16 -3.91 9.28
N PRO A 102 3.24 -4.26 8.56
CA PRO A 102 3.21 -4.38 7.11
C PRO A 102 2.35 -5.55 6.61
N ILE A 103 1.90 -5.44 5.36
CA ILE A 103 1.39 -6.57 4.57
C ILE A 103 2.45 -6.92 3.52
N HIS A 104 2.84 -8.18 3.45
CA HIS A 104 3.79 -8.69 2.46
C HIS A 104 3.06 -9.44 1.36
N GLY A 105 3.46 -9.25 0.11
CA GLY A 105 2.75 -9.84 -1.02
C GLY A 105 3.05 -9.21 -2.37
N TYR A 106 2.10 -9.33 -3.30
CA TYR A 106 2.22 -8.82 -4.67
C TYR A 106 1.03 -7.95 -5.02
N VAL A 107 1.28 -6.82 -5.69
CA VAL A 107 0.21 -6.12 -6.41
C VAL A 107 -0.20 -7.01 -7.59
N THR A 108 -1.47 -7.38 -7.66
CA THR A 108 -2.01 -8.16 -8.79
C THR A 108 -2.82 -7.29 -9.73
N SER A 109 -3.44 -6.22 -9.21
CA SER A 109 -4.24 -5.28 -10.01
C SER A 109 -4.28 -3.90 -9.39
N VAL A 110 -4.41 -2.88 -10.23
CA VAL A 110 -4.49 -1.46 -9.84
C VAL A 110 -5.72 -0.87 -10.48
N MET A 111 -6.66 -0.40 -9.66
CA MET A 111 -7.97 0.15 -10.06
C MET A 111 -8.03 1.65 -9.77
N ASN A 112 -9.19 2.31 -9.91
CA ASN A 112 -9.25 3.78 -9.86
C ASN A 112 -8.90 4.38 -8.48
N ASP A 113 -9.25 3.68 -7.40
CA ASP A 113 -9.07 4.15 -6.03
C ASP A 113 -8.67 3.02 -5.07
N TYR A 114 -8.37 1.83 -5.58
CA TYR A 114 -7.87 0.70 -4.81
C TYR A 114 -6.88 -0.16 -5.61
N ILE A 115 -6.13 -1.00 -4.89
CA ILE A 115 -5.35 -2.09 -5.47
C ILE A 115 -5.90 -3.43 -5.00
N VAL A 116 -5.65 -4.46 -5.80
CA VAL A 116 -5.75 -5.84 -5.34
C VAL A 116 -4.35 -6.35 -5.07
N PHE A 117 -4.18 -6.89 -3.87
CA PHE A 117 -2.92 -7.32 -3.32
C PHE A 117 -3.04 -8.77 -2.86
N TYR A 118 -2.18 -9.64 -3.36
CA TYR A 118 -2.11 -11.02 -2.89
C TYR A 118 -1.08 -11.10 -1.77
N SER A 119 -1.51 -11.44 -0.56
CA SER A 119 -0.64 -11.74 0.57
C SER A 119 -0.62 -13.25 0.83
N PRO A 120 0.55 -13.86 1.11
CA PRO A 120 0.61 -15.27 1.51
C PRO A 120 -0.22 -15.57 2.76
N VAL A 121 -0.30 -14.58 3.68
CA VAL A 121 -1.02 -14.65 4.96
C VAL A 121 -2.53 -14.42 4.76
N TYR A 122 -2.91 -13.34 4.10
CA TYR A 122 -4.32 -12.90 4.00
C TYR A 122 -5.01 -13.25 2.68
N LYS A 123 -4.32 -13.95 1.78
CA LYS A 123 -4.74 -14.22 0.39
C LYS A 123 -5.06 -12.90 -0.34
N THR A 124 -6.22 -12.80 -1.00
CA THR A 124 -6.59 -11.60 -1.75
C THR A 124 -7.09 -10.52 -0.81
N VAL A 125 -6.37 -9.40 -0.79
CA VAL A 125 -6.70 -8.19 -0.04
C VAL A 125 -6.99 -7.05 -1.01
N TYR A 126 -8.14 -6.40 -0.83
CA TYR A 126 -8.52 -5.18 -1.52
C TYR A 126 -8.14 -3.99 -0.65
N ILE A 127 -7.36 -3.05 -1.17
CA ILE A 127 -6.73 -1.99 -0.37
C ILE A 127 -7.02 -0.64 -1.00
N SER A 128 -7.65 0.26 -0.25
CA SER A 128 -7.92 1.62 -0.70
C SER A 128 -6.61 2.41 -0.85
N LEU A 129 -6.44 3.08 -1.99
CA LEU A 129 -5.28 3.92 -2.27
C LEU A 129 -5.18 5.11 -1.32
N LYS A 130 -6.32 5.61 -0.80
CA LYS A 130 -6.38 6.71 0.17
C LYS A 130 -5.66 6.37 1.48
N HIS A 131 -5.55 5.08 1.78
CA HIS A 131 -4.94 4.58 3.01
C HIS A 131 -3.55 3.97 2.78
N LEU A 132 -3.05 3.88 1.54
CA LEU A 132 -1.71 3.35 1.26
C LEU A 132 -0.64 4.40 1.57
N LYS A 133 0.12 4.17 2.64
CA LYS A 133 1.14 5.11 3.12
C LYS A 133 2.46 4.98 2.39
N TRP A 134 3.02 3.77 2.30
CA TRP A 134 4.24 3.52 1.54
C TRP A 134 4.35 2.06 1.12
N LEU A 135 5.25 1.78 0.17
CA LEU A 135 5.66 0.45 -0.22
C LEU A 135 7.19 0.33 -0.33
N ILE A 136 7.69 -0.87 -0.07
CA ILE A 136 9.11 -1.25 -0.16
C ILE A 136 9.18 -2.53 -1.00
N PRO A 137 9.65 -2.45 -2.26
CA PRO A 137 9.88 -3.66 -3.06
C PRO A 137 11.07 -4.43 -2.48
N TYR A 138 10.97 -5.75 -2.51
CA TYR A 138 12.07 -6.62 -2.15
C TYR A 138 13.17 -6.56 -3.21
N LYS A 139 14.41 -6.81 -2.81
CA LYS A 139 15.55 -6.90 -3.73
C LYS A 139 15.38 -8.09 -4.67
N GLU A 140 16.03 -8.02 -5.84
CA GLU A 140 16.06 -9.14 -6.77
C GLU A 140 16.56 -10.41 -6.05
N ASN A 141 15.86 -11.53 -6.27
CA ASN A 141 16.14 -12.85 -5.68
C ASN A 141 15.93 -12.99 -4.16
N GLN A 142 15.42 -11.97 -3.47
CA GLN A 142 15.03 -12.14 -2.07
C GLN A 142 13.72 -12.94 -1.98
N VAL A 143 13.82 -14.16 -1.45
CA VAL A 143 12.66 -15.05 -1.27
C VAL A 143 12.02 -14.79 0.10
N PRO A 144 10.76 -14.32 0.15
CA PRO A 144 10.10 -14.07 1.42
C PRO A 144 9.75 -15.38 2.13
N TYR A 145 9.92 -15.42 3.45
CA TYR A 145 9.59 -16.56 4.31
C TYR A 145 10.26 -17.88 3.93
N ALA A 146 11.34 -17.85 3.13
CA ALA A 146 11.95 -19.03 2.51
C ALA A 146 10.95 -19.92 1.73
N LEU A 147 9.83 -19.34 1.28
CA LEU A 147 8.79 -20.05 0.54
C LEU A 147 9.24 -20.31 -0.90
N ASN A 148 8.95 -21.50 -1.40
CA ASN A 148 9.17 -21.83 -2.80
C ASN A 148 8.15 -21.11 -3.68
N LYS A 149 8.49 -20.85 -4.95
CA LYS A 149 7.57 -20.20 -5.91
C LYS A 149 6.21 -20.91 -6.02
N ASN A 150 6.17 -22.21 -5.80
CA ASN A 150 4.93 -23.01 -5.84
C ASN A 150 4.00 -22.74 -4.64
N GLU A 151 4.54 -22.22 -3.53
CA GLU A 151 3.79 -21.85 -2.33
C GLU A 151 3.27 -20.41 -2.39
N LEU A 152 3.66 -19.66 -3.42
CA LEU A 152 3.24 -18.29 -3.72
C LEU A 152 2.43 -18.25 -5.04
N PRO A 153 1.34 -19.03 -5.19
CA PRO A 153 0.57 -19.04 -6.42
C PRO A 153 -0.09 -17.66 -6.60
N VAL A 154 0.38 -16.90 -7.59
CA VAL A 154 -0.30 -15.70 -8.08
C VAL A 154 -1.47 -16.17 -8.96
N ASN A 155 -2.49 -16.74 -8.32
CA ASN A 155 -3.67 -17.21 -9.05
C ASN A 155 -4.45 -15.99 -9.54
N PRO A 156 -4.81 -15.94 -10.84
CA PRO A 156 -5.68 -14.89 -11.35
C PRO A 156 -7.03 -14.95 -10.63
N LEU A 157 -7.58 -13.78 -10.35
CA LEU A 157 -8.89 -13.68 -9.71
C LEU A 157 -9.97 -14.13 -10.69
N ASN A 158 -10.76 -15.13 -10.30
CA ASN A 158 -11.92 -15.59 -11.07
C ASN A 158 -13.12 -14.61 -11.05
N ILE A 159 -12.91 -13.37 -10.61
CA ILE A 159 -13.95 -12.35 -10.46
C ILE A 159 -13.54 -11.14 -11.29
N THR A 160 -14.44 -10.68 -12.16
CA THR A 160 -14.28 -9.38 -12.84
C THR A 160 -14.17 -8.28 -11.79
N LEU A 161 -13.10 -7.50 -11.82
CA LEU A 161 -12.88 -6.42 -10.85
C LEU A 161 -13.71 -5.18 -11.23
N ALA A 162 -14.30 -4.51 -10.24
CA ALA A 162 -14.96 -3.22 -10.44
C ALA A 162 -13.94 -2.07 -10.52
N ARG A 163 -14.37 -0.92 -11.04
CA ARG A 163 -13.48 0.23 -11.24
C ARG A 163 -13.16 0.94 -9.93
N THR A 164 -14.14 1.05 -9.03
CA THR A 164 -13.99 1.70 -7.72
C THR A 164 -14.06 0.72 -6.57
N PHE A 165 -13.53 1.13 -5.42
CA PHE A 165 -13.49 0.32 -4.20
C PHE A 165 -14.91 0.01 -3.72
N GLU A 166 -15.78 1.01 -3.71
CA GLU A 166 -17.18 0.86 -3.31
C GLU A 166 -17.94 -0.12 -4.21
N GLU A 167 -17.83 0.04 -5.53
CA GLU A 167 -18.44 -0.90 -6.48
C GLU A 167 -17.90 -2.33 -6.28
N GLN A 168 -16.61 -2.48 -5.97
CA GLN A 168 -16.01 -3.79 -5.71
C GLN A 168 -16.59 -4.43 -4.45
N LEU A 169 -16.77 -3.66 -3.38
CA LEU A 169 -17.40 -4.15 -2.16
C LEU A 169 -18.88 -4.52 -2.39
N ILE A 170 -19.63 -3.71 -3.14
CA ILE A 170 -21.01 -4.02 -3.53
C ILE A 170 -21.08 -5.36 -4.24
N LYS A 171 -20.17 -5.63 -5.20
CA LYS A 171 -20.10 -6.93 -5.89
C LYS A 171 -19.76 -8.11 -4.99
N MET A 172 -19.14 -7.85 -3.85
CA MET A 172 -18.77 -8.86 -2.87
C MET A 172 -19.82 -9.00 -1.75
N SER A 173 -20.92 -8.25 -1.79
CA SER A 173 -22.03 -8.35 -0.83
C SER A 173 -22.52 -9.80 -0.67
N GLY A 174 -22.94 -10.13 0.55
CA GLY A 174 -23.35 -11.48 0.93
C GLY A 174 -22.20 -12.39 1.37
N LYS A 175 -20.94 -11.98 1.23
CA LYS A 175 -19.77 -12.73 1.72
C LYS A 175 -19.39 -12.32 3.13
N ILE A 176 -18.73 -13.23 3.84
CA ILE A 176 -18.01 -12.90 5.08
C ILE A 176 -16.78 -12.08 4.69
N MET A 177 -16.58 -10.96 5.37
CA MET A 177 -15.49 -10.06 5.15
C MET A 177 -14.80 -9.72 6.47
N VAL A 178 -13.49 -9.59 6.37
CA VAL A 178 -12.63 -9.09 7.42
C VAL A 178 -12.09 -7.74 6.94
N PHE A 179 -12.47 -6.68 7.64
CA PHE A 179 -12.04 -5.33 7.34
C PHE A 179 -10.80 -4.97 8.17
N ASP A 180 -9.93 -4.12 7.64
CA ASP A 180 -8.74 -3.59 8.30
C ASP A 180 -7.86 -4.68 8.92
N LEU A 181 -7.68 -5.80 8.20
CA LEU A 181 -6.93 -6.99 8.66
C LEU A 181 -7.44 -7.60 9.98
N GLY A 182 -8.66 -7.26 10.43
CA GLY A 182 -9.23 -7.75 11.68
C GLY A 182 -8.72 -7.04 12.93
N GLU A 183 -8.13 -5.84 12.81
CA GLU A 183 -7.70 -5.00 13.95
C GLU A 183 -8.84 -4.77 14.96
N GLU A 184 -10.06 -4.57 14.45
CA GLU A 184 -11.25 -4.38 15.26
C GLU A 184 -12.23 -5.54 15.01
N TYR A 185 -12.47 -6.38 16.02
CA TYR A 185 -13.43 -7.50 15.96
C TYR A 185 -14.82 -7.07 15.47
N ASN A 186 -15.18 -5.82 15.77
CA ASN A 186 -16.42 -5.19 15.37
C ASN A 186 -16.56 -5.13 13.84
N LYS A 187 -15.48 -4.93 13.10
CA LYS A 187 -15.47 -4.85 11.63
C LYS A 187 -15.25 -6.21 10.96
N ILE A 188 -15.87 -7.27 11.48
CA ILE A 188 -15.84 -8.62 10.90
C ILE A 188 -17.26 -9.18 10.83
N GLY A 189 -17.67 -9.70 9.69
CA GLY A 189 -18.99 -10.32 9.54
C GLY A 189 -19.44 -10.43 8.10
N LYS A 190 -20.71 -10.78 7.90
CA LYS A 190 -21.29 -10.85 6.55
C LYS A 190 -21.67 -9.44 6.10
N MET A 191 -21.08 -8.96 5.02
CA MET A 191 -21.46 -7.68 4.42
C MET A 191 -22.84 -7.82 3.77
N ALA A 192 -23.79 -6.96 4.15
CA ALA A 192 -25.14 -6.98 3.60
C ALA A 192 -25.29 -6.01 2.42
N LYS A 193 -25.03 -4.72 2.65
CA LYS A 193 -25.17 -3.64 1.64
C LYS A 193 -24.28 -2.44 1.99
N ILE A 194 -24.17 -1.52 1.03
CA ILE A 194 -23.65 -0.16 1.25
C ILE A 194 -24.80 0.81 1.02
N ASP A 195 -24.96 1.76 1.94
CA ASP A 195 -26.02 2.76 1.92
C ASP A 195 -25.48 4.06 2.51
N GLU A 196 -25.64 5.18 1.79
CA GLU A 196 -25.15 6.51 2.22
C GLU A 196 -23.71 6.51 2.77
N GLY A 197 -22.78 5.80 2.12
CA GLY A 197 -21.38 5.70 2.54
C GLY A 197 -21.11 4.80 3.75
N HIS A 198 -22.11 4.06 4.22
CA HIS A 198 -22.01 3.12 5.34
C HIS A 198 -22.19 1.68 4.87
N ILE A 199 -21.28 0.83 5.32
CA ILE A 199 -21.33 -0.61 5.10
C ILE A 199 -22.12 -1.25 6.23
N GLU A 200 -23.21 -1.94 5.91
CA GLU A 200 -23.95 -2.76 6.86
C GLU A 200 -23.28 -4.15 6.99
N ILE A 201 -22.88 -4.52 8.21
CA ILE A 201 -22.26 -5.80 8.56
C ILE A 201 -23.18 -6.55 9.52
N LEU A 202 -23.54 -7.78 9.17
CA LEU A 202 -24.27 -8.71 10.04
C LEU A 202 -23.29 -9.53 10.89
N LYS A 203 -23.48 -9.49 12.20
CA LYS A 203 -22.67 -10.21 13.20
C LYS A 203 -23.26 -11.60 13.47
N ALA A 204 -22.49 -12.45 14.14
CA ALA A 204 -22.87 -13.84 14.44
C ALA A 204 -24.10 -14.01 15.36
N ARG A 205 -24.50 -12.96 16.11
CA ARG A 205 -25.63 -12.98 17.05
C ARG A 205 -26.73 -12.01 16.62
N ASP A 206 -26.98 -11.92 15.31
CA ASP A 206 -27.99 -11.05 14.68
C ASP A 206 -27.88 -9.54 14.98
N ALA A 207 -26.77 -9.11 15.56
CA ALA A 207 -26.45 -7.69 15.71
C ALA A 207 -26.01 -7.11 14.36
N LYS A 208 -26.38 -5.85 14.12
CA LYS A 208 -25.93 -5.07 12.97
C LYS A 208 -24.84 -4.09 13.38
N MET A 209 -23.92 -3.85 12.46
CA MET A 209 -22.92 -2.81 12.59
C MET A 209 -22.84 -2.00 11.31
N TYR A 210 -22.58 -0.70 11.45
CA TYR A 210 -22.41 0.23 10.34
C TYR A 210 -21.00 0.79 10.38
N VAL A 211 -20.25 0.61 9.29
CA VAL A 211 -18.88 1.07 9.15
C VAL A 211 -18.81 2.11 8.04
N ASN A 212 -18.26 3.28 8.33
CA ASN A 212 -18.05 4.30 7.31
C ASN A 212 -16.97 3.83 6.31
N ILE A 213 -17.32 3.75 5.02
CA ILE A 213 -16.45 3.24 3.96
C ILE A 213 -15.16 4.06 3.81
N GLN A 214 -15.19 5.35 4.12
CA GLN A 214 -14.03 6.24 4.02
C GLN A 214 -12.93 5.88 5.03
N HIS A 215 -13.27 5.12 6.08
CA HIS A 215 -12.34 4.64 7.10
C HIS A 215 -11.93 3.18 6.91
N VAL A 216 -12.46 2.50 5.88
CA VAL A 216 -12.05 1.14 5.52
C VAL A 216 -10.77 1.20 4.71
N LYS A 217 -9.70 0.60 5.25
CA LYS A 217 -8.36 0.60 4.67
C LYS A 217 -8.16 -0.61 3.79
N SER A 218 -8.59 -1.77 4.27
CA SER A 218 -8.45 -3.04 3.58
C SER A 218 -9.63 -3.96 3.82
N VAL A 219 -9.88 -4.88 2.88
CA VAL A 219 -10.89 -5.93 2.98
C VAL A 219 -10.33 -7.22 2.41
N HIS A 220 -10.54 -8.33 3.11
CA HIS A 220 -10.31 -9.67 2.56
C HIS A 220 -11.45 -10.62 2.95
N CYS A 221 -11.59 -11.69 2.17
CA CYS A 221 -12.50 -12.79 2.48
C CYS A 221 -11.67 -13.97 3.03
N PRO A 222 -12.08 -14.58 4.15
CA PRO A 222 -11.53 -15.85 4.63
C PRO A 222 -11.72 -17.00 3.63
#